data_AF-A0A415IA99-F1
#
_entry.id   AF-A0A415IA99-F1
#
_cell.length_a   1.000
_cell.length_b   1.000
_cell.length_c   1.000
_cell.angle_alpha   90.00
_cell.angle_beta   90.00
_cell.angle_gamma   90.00
#
_symmetry.space_group_name_H-M   'P 1'
#
loop_
_entity.id
_entity.type
_entity.pdbx_description
1 polymer ?
#
loop_
_entity_poly.entity_id
_entity_poly.type
_entity_poly.pdbx_seq_one_letter_code
_entity_poly.pdbx_strand_id
1 'polypeptide(L)'
;MEFLNEYHLSGLFIGICTFLIIGLFHPVVVKAEYYWGTKCWWIFLVLGIGGVAASLCVENILVASLLGVFAFSSFWTIKEVFEQEDRVKKGWFPKNPKRTYKF
;
A
#
# COMPACT_ATOMS: atom_id res chain seq x y z
N MET A 1 12.19 21.30 -5.72
CA MET A 1 10.83 21.84 -5.71
C MET A 1 10.69 23.07 -6.61
N GLU A 2 11.68 23.97 -6.63
CA GLU A 2 11.63 25.19 -7.46
C GLU A 2 11.38 24.89 -8.95
N PHE A 3 12.16 24.01 -9.58
CA PHE A 3 11.93 23.60 -10.97
C PHE A 3 10.52 23.01 -11.23
N LEU A 4 10.03 22.12 -10.35
CA LEU A 4 8.71 21.52 -10.52
C LEU A 4 7.58 22.55 -10.36
N ASN A 5 7.75 23.51 -9.45
CA ASN A 5 6.78 24.57 -9.21
C ASN A 5 6.81 25.61 -10.33
N GLU A 6 8.00 25.97 -10.83
CA GLU A 6 8.21 26.92 -11.92
C GLU A 6 7.49 26.49 -13.21
N TYR A 7 7.48 25.18 -13.50
CA TYR A 7 6.78 24.62 -14.64
C TYR A 7 5.39 24.04 -14.31
N HIS A 8 4.86 24.28 -13.11
CA HIS A 8 3.57 23.72 -12.64
C HIS A 8 3.46 22.18 -12.71
N LEU A 9 4.59 21.47 -12.71
CA LEU A 9 4.67 20.00 -12.83
C LEU A 9 4.48 19.27 -11.48
N SER A 10 4.48 19.99 -10.36
CA SER A 10 4.38 19.39 -9.03
C SER A 10 3.15 18.49 -8.86
N GLY A 11 1.98 18.91 -9.35
CA GLY A 11 0.76 18.10 -9.30
C GLY A 11 0.86 16.82 -10.14
N LEU A 12 1.39 16.92 -11.35
CA LEU A 12 1.61 15.78 -12.24
C LEU A 12 2.59 14.78 -11.62
N PHE A 13 3.69 15.29 -11.06
CA PHE A 13 4.71 14.46 -10.41
C PHE A 13 4.15 13.73 -9.18
N ILE A 14 3.38 14.42 -8.32
CA ILE A 14 2.67 13.79 -7.20
C ILE A 14 1.73 12.70 -7.71
N GLY A 15 0.98 12.95 -8.79
CA GLY A 15 0.09 11.97 -9.41
C GLY A 15 0.82 10.70 -9.88
N ILE A 16 1.95 10.85 -10.57
CA ILE A 16 2.77 9.71 -11.01
C ILE A 16 3.30 8.92 -9.81
N CYS A 17 3.89 9.60 -8.82
CA CYS A 17 4.38 8.94 -7.62
C CYS A 17 3.26 8.23 -6.85
N THR A 18 2.07 8.84 -6.77
CA THR A 18 0.88 8.25 -6.14
C THR A 18 0.47 6.96 -6.85
N PHE A 19 0.37 7.00 -8.19
CA PHE A 19 0.03 5.83 -8.99
C PHE A 19 1.05 4.70 -8.81
N LEU A 20 2.35 5.03 -8.76
CA LEU A 20 3.41 4.04 -8.51
C LEU A 20 3.33 3.43 -7.11
N ILE A 21 3.03 4.23 -6.08
CA ILE A 21 2.84 3.72 -4.71
C ILE A 21 1.67 2.74 -4.69
N ILE A 22 0.49 3.14 -5.18
CA ILE A 22 -0.69 2.27 -5.22
C ILE A 22 -0.42 1.00 -6.05
N GLY A 23 0.20 1.17 -7.22
CA GLY A 23 0.61 0.09 -8.11
C GLY A 23 1.56 -0.91 -7.44
N LEU A 24 2.46 -0.44 -6.57
CA LEU A 24 3.35 -1.29 -5.78
C LEU A 24 2.60 -2.07 -4.68
N PHE A 25 1.55 -1.50 -4.10
CA PHE A 25 0.78 -2.20 -3.06
C PHE A 25 -0.02 -3.40 -3.61
N HIS A 26 -0.43 -3.38 -4.89
CA HIS A 26 -1.09 -4.54 -5.51
C HIS A 26 -0.29 -5.86 -5.43
N PRO A 27 0.96 -5.95 -5.94
CA PRO A 27 1.77 -7.15 -5.79
C PRO A 27 2.17 -7.42 -4.32
N VAL A 28 2.29 -6.38 -3.49
CA VAL A 28 2.53 -6.53 -2.05
C VAL A 28 1.38 -7.30 -1.39
N VAL A 29 0.11 -6.96 -1.66
CA VAL A 29 -1.06 -7.68 -1.13
C VAL A 29 -1.00 -9.14 -1.53
N VAL A 30 -0.79 -9.43 -2.82
CA VAL A 30 -0.76 -10.80 -3.34
C VAL A 30 0.34 -11.60 -2.66
N LYS A 31 1.55 -11.04 -2.55
CA LYS A 31 2.67 -11.72 -1.87
C LYS A 31 2.44 -11.86 -0.36
N ALA A 32 1.86 -10.85 0.27
CA ALA A 32 1.59 -10.86 1.69
C ALA A 32 0.59 -11.98 2.06
N GLU A 33 -0.48 -12.12 1.28
CA GLU A 33 -1.41 -13.25 1.41
C GLU A 33 -0.71 -14.58 1.10
N TYR A 34 0.06 -14.65 0.02
CA TYR A 34 0.70 -15.89 -0.43
C TYR A 34 1.66 -16.47 0.62
N TYR A 35 2.45 -15.63 1.29
CA TYR A 35 3.44 -16.08 2.28
C TYR A 35 2.91 -16.09 3.71
N TRP A 36 2.15 -15.08 4.12
CA TRP A 36 1.71 -14.92 5.52
C TRP A 36 0.21 -15.09 5.72
N GLY A 37 -0.58 -15.10 4.66
CA GLY A 37 -2.04 -15.06 4.72
C GLY A 37 -2.54 -13.77 5.37
N THR A 38 -3.74 -13.82 5.94
CA THR A 38 -4.40 -12.69 6.59
C THR A 38 -3.77 -12.27 7.92
N LYS A 39 -2.81 -13.03 8.46
CA LYS A 39 -2.16 -12.74 9.75
C LYS A 39 -1.23 -11.51 9.71
N CYS A 40 -0.78 -11.09 8.53
CA CYS A 40 0.12 -9.95 8.36
C CYS A 40 -0.58 -8.58 8.45
N TRP A 41 -1.89 -8.55 8.66
CA TRP A 41 -2.70 -7.31 8.65
C TRP A 41 -2.18 -6.22 9.60
N TRP A 42 -1.67 -6.60 10.78
CA TRP A 42 -1.21 -5.64 11.79
C TRP A 42 0.05 -4.88 11.35
N ILE A 43 0.88 -5.48 10.48
CA ILE A 43 2.06 -4.81 9.91
C ILE A 43 1.60 -3.59 9.12
N PHE A 44 0.58 -3.76 8.28
CA PHE A 44 0.00 -2.67 7.49
C PHE A 44 -0.71 -1.62 8.35
N LEU A 45 -1.28 -2.01 9.49
CA LEU A 45 -1.81 -1.05 10.46
C LEU A 45 -0.69 -0.17 11.04
N VAL A 46 0.40 -0.79 11.49
CA VAL A 46 1.56 -0.06 12.05
C VAL A 46 2.20 0.84 10.99
N LEU A 47 2.38 0.34 9.76
CA LEU A 47 2.89 1.13 8.64
C LEU A 47 1.97 2.31 8.31
N GLY A 48 0.66 2.11 8.32
CA GLY A 48 -0.31 3.17 8.08
C GLY A 48 -0.26 4.25 9.15
N ILE A 49 -0.25 3.88 10.43
CA ILE A 49 -0.14 4.84 11.55
C ILE A 49 1.19 5.59 11.48
N GLY A 50 2.30 4.88 11.24
CA GLY A 50 3.62 5.49 11.06
C GLY A 50 3.66 6.47 9.89
N GLY A 51 3.03 6.11 8.76
CA GLY A 51 2.91 6.98 7.60
C GLY A 51 2.09 8.24 7.87
N VAL A 52 0.97 8.13 8.60
CA VAL A 52 0.18 9.29 9.03
C VAL A 52 1.01 10.19 9.94
N ALA A 53 1.62 9.65 11.00
CA ALA A 53 2.45 10.43 11.90
C ALA A 53 3.59 11.13 11.15
N ALA A 54 4.30 10.42 10.28
CA ALA A 54 5.35 11.00 9.45
C ALA A 54 4.83 12.11 8.53
N SER A 55 3.64 11.94 7.91
CA SER A 55 3.05 12.96 7.04
C SER A 55 2.75 14.26 7.78
N LEU A 56 2.34 14.19 9.06
CA LEU A 56 2.05 15.36 9.90
C LEU A 56 3.30 16.06 10.41
N CYS A 57 4.44 15.36 10.48
CA CYS A 57 5.72 15.92 10.93
C CYS A 57 6.57 16.52 9.80
N VAL A 58 6.12 16.46 8.53
CA VAL A 58 6.88 16.91 7.37
C VAL A 58 6.26 18.18 6.78
N GLU A 59 7.05 19.25 6.71
CA GLU A 59 6.60 20.54 6.16
C GLU A 59 6.47 20.54 4.63
N ASN A 60 7.27 19.71 3.94
CA ASN A 60 7.24 19.65 2.48
C ASN A 60 5.98 18.94 1.99
N ILE A 61 5.07 19.69 1.36
CA ILE A 61 3.77 19.17 0.90
C ILE A 61 3.87 17.98 -0.05
N LEU A 62 4.90 17.90 -0.91
CA LEU A 62 5.11 16.76 -1.80
C LEU A 62 5.37 15.51 -0.97
N VAL A 63 6.34 15.57 -0.06
CA VAL A 63 6.73 14.43 0.78
C VAL A 63 5.60 14.05 1.74
N ALA A 64 4.95 15.03 2.37
CA ALA A 64 3.80 14.81 3.23
C ALA A 64 2.64 14.12 2.47
N SER A 65 2.37 14.54 1.24
CA SER A 65 1.35 13.91 0.38
C SER A 65 1.70 12.46 0.03
N LEU A 66 2.95 12.18 -0.34
CA LEU A 66 3.38 10.81 -0.64
C LEU A 66 3.33 9.90 0.59
N LEU A 67 3.69 10.42 1.77
CA LEU A 67 3.54 9.69 3.04
C LEU A 67 2.07 9.42 3.36
N GLY A 68 1.17 10.38 3.11
CA GLY A 68 -0.27 10.19 3.22
C GLY A 68 -0.78 9.09 2.28
N VAL A 69 -0.40 9.13 1.00
CA VAL A 69 -0.76 8.08 0.03
C VAL A 69 -0.24 6.71 0.47
N PHE A 70 1.01 6.63 0.92
CA PHE A 70 1.60 5.40 1.45
C PHE A 70 0.82 4.88 2.68
N ALA A 71 0.44 5.77 3.59
CA ALA A 71 -0.32 5.43 4.79
C ALA A 71 -1.69 4.83 4.45
N PHE A 72 -2.45 5.50 3.59
CA PHE A 72 -3.77 5.02 3.18
C PHE A 72 -3.70 3.78 2.27
N SER A 73 -2.64 3.63 1.47
CA SER A 73 -2.40 2.39 0.72
C SER A 73 -2.11 1.21 1.68
N SER A 74 -1.39 1.47 2.77
CA SER A 74 -1.18 0.48 3.83
C SER A 74 -2.49 0.11 4.52
N PHE A 75 -3.32 1.09 4.91
CA PHE A 75 -4.62 0.80 5.50
C PHE A 75 -5.54 0.03 4.55
N TRP A 76 -5.59 0.41 3.27
CA TRP A 76 -6.39 -0.31 2.26
C TRP A 76 -5.94 -1.76 2.12
N THR A 77 -4.63 -2.00 2.17
CA THR A 77 -4.03 -3.33 2.06
C THR A 77 -4.54 -4.29 3.15
N ILE A 78 -4.92 -3.78 4.32
CA ILE A 78 -5.55 -4.61 5.37
C ILE A 78 -6.78 -5.31 4.81
N LYS A 79 -7.74 -4.55 4.27
CA LYS A 79 -8.97 -5.09 3.66
C LYS A 79 -8.65 -5.97 2.45
N GLU A 80 -7.75 -5.50 1.60
CA GLU A 80 -7.38 -6.19 0.36
C GLU A 80 -6.76 -7.57 0.63
N VAL A 81 -5.97 -7.75 1.70
CA VAL A 81 -5.39 -9.06 2.04
C VAL A 81 -6.47 -10.09 2.43
N PHE A 82 -7.55 -9.68 3.09
CA PHE A 82 -8.68 -10.56 3.37
C PHE A 82 -9.44 -10.91 2.08
N GLU A 83 -9.70 -9.92 1.22
CA GLU A 83 -10.32 -10.18 -0.08
C GLU A 83 -9.45 -11.07 -0.97
N GLN A 84 -8.13 -10.92 -0.90
CA GLN A 84 -7.19 -11.75 -1.64
C GLN A 84 -7.25 -13.20 -1.19
N GLU A 85 -7.43 -13.48 0.10
CA GLU A 85 -7.68 -14.84 0.60
C GLU A 85 -8.94 -15.43 -0.04
N ASP A 86 -10.01 -14.64 -0.18
CA ASP A 86 -11.24 -15.09 -0.85
C ASP A 86 -11.06 -15.32 -2.35
N ARG A 87 -10.21 -14.53 -3.03
CA ARG A 87 -9.83 -14.76 -4.43
C ARG A 87 -9.02 -16.04 -4.59
N VAL A 88 -8.15 -16.36 -3.63
CA VAL A 88 -7.42 -17.63 -3.57
C VAL A 88 -8.35 -18.81 -3.25
N LYS A 89 -9.35 -18.63 -2.37
CA LYS A 89 -10.42 -19.63 -2.13
C LYS A 89 -11.16 -19.97 -3.41
N LYS A 90 -11.52 -18.96 -4.20
CA LYS A 90 -12.20 -19.08 -5.51
C LYS A 90 -11.32 -19.66 -6.62
N GLY A 91 -10.02 -19.85 -6.38
CA GLY A 91 -9.07 -20.36 -7.39
C GLY A 91 -8.61 -19.33 -8.42
N TRP A 92 -8.87 -18.03 -8.20
CA TRP A 92 -8.42 -16.96 -9.11
C TRP A 92 -6.93 -16.68 -8.99
N PHE A 93 -6.33 -17.03 -7.85
CA PHE A 93 -4.91 -16.90 -7.58
C PHE A 93 -4.34 -18.22 -7.03
N PRO A 94 -3.06 -18.52 -7.32
CA PRO A 94 -2.45 -19.77 -6.90
C PRO A 94 -2.33 -19.84 -5.37
N LYS A 95 -2.71 -20.99 -4.81
CA LYS A 95 -2.44 -21.32 -3.41
C LYS A 95 -0.96 -21.60 -3.21
N ASN A 96 -0.41 -21.17 -2.08
CA ASN A 96 0.92 -21.56 -1.65
C ASN A 96 0.87 -22.99 -1.06
N PRO A 97 1.49 -24.00 -1.70
CA PRO A 97 1.42 -25.39 -1.22
C PRO A 97 2.10 -25.57 0.15
N LYS A 98 2.96 -24.64 0.56
CA LYS A 98 3.66 -24.68 1.86
C LYS A 98 2.83 -24.07 3.00
N ARG A 99 1.65 -23.49 2.70
CA ARG A 99 0.78 -22.82 3.69
C ARG A 99 -0.44 -23.67 3.98
N THR A 100 -0.75 -23.84 5.26
CA THR A 100 -2.04 -24.41 5.68
C THR A 100 -3.11 -23.32 5.64
N TYR A 101 -4.17 -23.57 4.89
CA TYR A 101 -5.32 -22.69 4.77
C TYR A 101 -6.39 -23.11 5.80
N LYS A 102 -7.16 -22.14 6.31
CA LYS A 102 -8.20 -22.39 7.34
C LYS A 102 -9.55 -22.81 6.75
N PHE A 103 -9.65 -22.88 5.44
CA PHE A 103 -10.87 -23.12 4.67
C PHE A 103 -10.72 -24.39 3.82
#